data_AF-A0A6S6RVB4-F1
#
_entry.id   AF-A0A6S6RVB4-F1
#
_cell.length_a   1.000
_cell.length_b   1.000
_cell.length_c   1.000
_cell.angle_alpha   90.00
_cell.angle_beta   90.00
_cell.angle_gamma   90.00
#
_symmetry.space_group_name_H-M   'P 1'
#
loop_
_entity.id
_entity.type
_entity.pdbx_description
1 polymer ?
#
loop_
_entity_poly.entity_id
_entity_poly.type
_entity_poly.pdbx_seq_one_letter_code
_entity_poly.pdbx_strand_id
1 'polypeptide(L)'
;MHAIQELISLGLAYPILIGRPSVIEKRIEKLGLQIKIGEDFELINNENDSRFKTYWQQYYQLMKRHGVSQEMARREVINNPTLIAALMIPAKVKPMA
;
A
#
# COMPACT_ATOMS: atom_id res chain seq x y z
N MET A 1 0.07 6.04 -14.30
CA MET A 1 0.81 6.73 -13.23
C MET A 1 0.89 8.24 -13.43
N HIS A 2 0.54 8.80 -14.59
CA HIS A 2 0.51 10.26 -14.79
C HIS A 2 -0.36 11.03 -13.78
N ALA A 3 -1.52 10.49 -13.39
CA ALA A 3 -2.37 11.10 -12.34
C ALA A 3 -1.66 11.28 -11.00
N ILE A 4 -0.71 10.40 -10.64
CA ILE A 4 0.06 10.52 -9.40
C ILE A 4 1.02 11.71 -9.50
N GLN A 5 1.74 11.82 -10.62
CA GLN A 5 2.65 12.93 -10.85
C GLN A 5 1.91 14.27 -10.89
N GLU A 6 0.74 14.32 -11.52
CA GLU A 6 -0.09 15.53 -11.54
C GLU A 6 -0.54 15.92 -10.13
N LEU A 7 -1.00 14.96 -9.34
CA LEU A 7 -1.45 15.16 -7.97
C LEU A 7 -0.32 15.68 -7.06
N ILE A 8 0.90 15.16 -7.23
CA ILE A 8 2.11 15.65 -6.55
C ILE A 8 2.48 17.05 -7.05
N SER A 9 2.51 17.27 -8.37
CA SER A 9 2.90 18.56 -8.97
C SER A 9 1.97 19.70 -8.58
N LEU A 10 0.68 19.41 -8.35
CA LEU A 10 -0.32 20.38 -7.90
C LEU A 10 -0.34 20.52 -6.37
N GLY A 11 0.45 19.73 -5.63
CA GLY A 11 0.52 19.76 -4.17
C GLY A 11 -0.78 19.30 -3.49
N LEU A 12 -1.58 18.46 -4.15
CA LEU A 12 -2.93 18.11 -3.68
C LEU A 12 -2.93 17.06 -2.56
N ALA A 13 -1.94 16.16 -2.55
CA ALA A 13 -1.77 15.14 -1.52
C ALA A 13 -0.37 14.51 -1.60
N TYR A 14 -0.02 13.74 -0.57
CA TYR A 14 1.15 12.89 -0.51
C TYR A 14 0.75 11.42 -0.71
N PRO A 15 0.90 10.84 -1.92
CA PRO A 15 0.37 9.51 -2.22
C PRO A 15 1.10 8.38 -1.48
N ILE A 16 0.40 7.28 -1.26
CA ILE A 16 1.00 6.00 -0.87
C ILE A 16 0.73 4.99 -1.98
N LEU A 17 1.79 4.41 -2.54
CA LEU A 17 1.70 3.32 -3.51
C LEU A 17 1.95 1.99 -2.81
N ILE A 18 1.27 0.94 -3.28
CA ILE A 18 1.42 -0.44 -2.78
C ILE A 18 1.87 -1.30 -3.94
N GLY A 19 3.08 -1.84 -3.86
CA GLY A 19 3.62 -2.71 -4.90
C GLY A 19 5.08 -3.08 -4.69
N ARG A 20 5.60 -3.89 -5.61
CA ARG A 20 7.03 -4.24 -5.62
C ARG A 20 7.86 -3.04 -6.10
N PRO A 21 8.91 -2.62 -5.37
CA PRO A 21 9.75 -1.48 -5.76
C PRO A 21 10.25 -1.57 -7.20
N SER A 22 10.84 -2.70 -7.57
CA SER A 22 11.38 -2.92 -8.92
C SER A 22 10.37 -2.79 -10.05
N VAL A 23 9.07 -3.02 -9.78
CA VAL A 23 8.00 -2.87 -10.77
C VAL A 23 7.59 -1.40 -10.89
N ILE A 24 7.52 -0.69 -9.77
CA ILE A 24 7.17 0.73 -9.72
C ILE A 24 8.28 1.56 -10.37
N GLU A 25 9.54 1.30 -10.02
CA GLU A 25 10.72 1.98 -10.60
C GLU A 25 10.76 1.81 -12.13
N LYS A 26 10.63 0.57 -12.62
CA LYS A 26 10.57 0.30 -14.07
C LYS A 26 9.41 1.03 -14.77
N ARG A 27 8.28 1.22 -14.09
CA ARG A 27 7.13 1.96 -14.65
C ARG A 27 7.39 3.47 -14.67
N ILE A 28 8.03 4.01 -13.64
CA ILE A 28 8.45 5.42 -13.57
C ILE A 28 9.40 5.72 -14.72
N GLU A 29 10.44 4.91 -14.88
CA GLU A 29 11.43 5.03 -15.96
C GLU A 29 10.76 4.92 -17.33
N LYS A 30 9.97 3.87 -17.57
CA LYS A 30 9.29 3.64 -18.85
C LYS A 30 8.35 4.79 -19.23
N LEU A 31 7.74 5.45 -18.25
CA LEU A 31 6.79 6.55 -18.47
C LEU A 31 7.46 7.93 -18.45
N GLY A 32 8.78 8.00 -18.24
CA GLY A 32 9.53 9.26 -18.15
C GLY A 32 9.07 10.17 -17.00
N LEU A 33 8.56 9.58 -15.93
CA LEU A 33 8.06 10.32 -14.77
C LEU A 33 9.23 10.80 -13.91
N GLN A 34 9.09 11.99 -13.31
CA GLN A 34 10.15 12.62 -12.49
C GLN A 34 9.97 12.39 -10.99
N ILE A 35 8.92 11.65 -10.59
CA ILE A 35 8.60 11.36 -9.19
C ILE A 35 9.57 10.34 -8.59
N LYS A 36 9.86 10.48 -7.30
CA LYS A 36 10.81 9.66 -6.55
C LYS A 36 10.18 9.05 -5.30
N ILE A 37 10.52 7.78 -5.07
CA ILE A 37 10.08 7.02 -3.89
C ILE A 37 10.70 7.63 -2.63
N GLY A 38 9.89 7.85 -1.59
CA GLY A 38 10.32 8.38 -0.30
C GLY A 38 10.53 9.90 -0.26
N GLU A 39 10.65 10.56 -1.41
CA GLU A 39 10.62 12.02 -1.53
C GLU A 39 9.20 12.48 -1.85
N ASP A 40 8.61 12.00 -2.95
CA ASP A 40 7.32 12.50 -3.46
C ASP A 40 6.11 11.63 -3.08
N PHE A 41 6.34 10.37 -2.72
CA PHE A 41 5.31 9.43 -2.28
C PHE A 41 5.91 8.30 -1.43
N GLU A 42 5.09 7.71 -0.56
CA GLU A 42 5.47 6.51 0.20
C GLU A 42 5.21 5.25 -0.63
N LEU A 43 6.10 4.26 -0.53
CA LEU A 43 5.92 2.95 -1.15
C LEU A 43 5.86 1.86 -0.09
N ILE A 44 4.78 1.08 -0.10
CA ILE A 44 4.63 -0.12 0.71
C ILE A 44 4.96 -1.34 -0.13
N ASN A 45 5.90 -2.13 0.36
CA ASN A 45 6.36 -3.34 -0.31
C ASN A 45 5.55 -4.56 0.12
N ASN A 46 4.76 -5.11 -0.80
CA ASN A 46 3.86 -6.24 -0.54
C ASN A 46 4.59 -7.50 -0.04
N GLU A 47 5.87 -7.66 -0.39
CA GLU A 47 6.65 -8.87 -0.10
C GLU A 47 7.56 -8.70 1.13
N ASN A 48 7.99 -7.47 1.41
CA ASN A 48 8.98 -7.19 2.46
C ASN A 48 8.74 -5.83 3.12
N ASP A 49 7.61 -5.71 3.84
CA ASP A 49 7.30 -4.53 4.66
C ASP A 49 7.22 -4.92 6.14
N SER A 50 7.84 -4.11 7.00
CA SER A 50 7.82 -4.28 8.45
C SER A 50 6.40 -4.33 9.05
N ARG A 51 5.44 -3.64 8.42
CA ARG A 51 4.03 -3.55 8.80
C ARG A 51 3.22 -4.77 8.36
N PHE A 52 3.78 -5.65 7.53
CA PHE A 52 3.11 -6.85 7.03
C PHE A 52 2.53 -7.71 8.16
N LYS A 53 3.30 -7.88 9.25
CA LYS A 53 2.84 -8.61 10.43
C LYS A 53 1.55 -8.04 11.01
N THR A 54 1.49 -6.72 11.13
CA THR A 54 0.33 -5.99 11.64
C THR A 54 -0.88 -6.20 10.73
N TYR A 55 -0.72 -6.09 9.42
CA TYR A 55 -1.84 -6.21 8.46
C TYR A 55 -2.49 -7.60 8.49
N TRP A 56 -1.71 -8.68 8.35
CA TRP A 56 -2.31 -10.02 8.35
C TRP A 56 -2.88 -10.39 9.72
N GLN A 57 -2.32 -9.89 10.82
CA GLN A 57 -2.89 -10.08 12.14
C GLN A 57 -4.23 -9.37 12.29
N GLN A 58 -4.35 -8.13 11.83
CA GLN A 58 -5.63 -7.41 11.81
C GLN A 58 -6.67 -8.16 10.98
N TYR A 59 -6.32 -8.55 9.75
CA TYR A 59 -7.20 -9.34 8.88
C TYR A 59 -7.64 -10.65 9.55
N TYR A 60 -6.70 -11.37 10.17
CA TYR A 60 -7.01 -12.60 10.91
C TYR A 60 -7.97 -12.33 12.08
N GLN A 61 -7.80 -11.26 12.86
CA GLN A 61 -8.72 -10.95 13.95
C GLN A 61 -10.15 -10.70 13.46
N LEU A 62 -10.30 -10.07 12.29
CA LEU A 62 -11.59 -9.82 11.65
C LEU A 62 -12.23 -11.11 11.10
N MET A 63 -11.41 -11.99 10.51
CA MET A 63 -11.90 -13.13 9.73
C MET A 63 -11.80 -14.50 10.42
N LYS A 64 -11.18 -14.61 11.60
CA LYS A 64 -11.05 -15.89 12.33
C LYS A 64 -12.39 -16.58 12.59
N ARG A 65 -13.47 -15.81 12.79
CA ARG A 65 -14.84 -16.34 12.98
C ARG A 65 -15.46 -16.89 11.69
N HIS A 66 -14.87 -16.59 10.55
CA HIS A 66 -15.26 -17.06 9.22
C HIS A 66 -14.35 -18.20 8.72
N GLY A 67 -13.61 -18.86 9.62
CA GLY A 67 -12.78 -20.02 9.28
C GLY A 67 -11.41 -19.69 8.67
N VAL A 68 -11.01 -18.42 8.60
CA VAL A 68 -9.69 -18.03 8.08
C VAL A 68 -8.59 -18.41 9.05
N SER A 69 -7.61 -19.20 8.60
CA SER A 69 -6.39 -19.52 9.36
C SER A 69 -5.35 -18.41 9.29
N GLN A 70 -4.35 -18.41 10.17
CA GLN A 70 -3.26 -17.43 10.11
C GLN A 70 -2.46 -17.52 8.80
N GLU A 71 -2.28 -18.73 8.27
CA GLU A 71 -1.57 -18.93 7.01
C GLU A 71 -2.36 -18.37 5.82
N MET A 72 -3.67 -18.62 5.79
CA MET A 72 -4.57 -18.00 4.81
C MET A 72 -4.53 -16.48 4.92
N ALA A 73 -4.57 -15.93 6.14
CA ALA A 73 -4.51 -14.49 6.36
C ALA A 73 -3.21 -13.86 5.83
N ARG A 74 -2.06 -14.51 6.07
CA ARG A 74 -0.77 -14.06 5.50
C ARG A 74 -0.81 -14.07 3.98
N ARG A 75 -1.23 -15.19 3.38
CA ARG A 75 -1.29 -15.32 1.92
C ARG A 75 -2.20 -14.29 1.28
N GLU A 76 -3.38 -14.05 1.86
CA GLU A 76 -4.36 -13.09 1.34
C GLU A 76 -3.80 -11.67 1.34
N VAL A 77 -3.19 -11.24 2.45
CA VAL A 77 -2.63 -9.89 2.55
C VAL A 77 -1.46 -9.68 1.58
N ILE A 78 -0.56 -10.64 1.37
CA ILE A 78 0.57 -10.50 0.41
C ILE A 78 0.04 -10.27 -1.02
N ASN A 79 -0.98 -11.03 -1.40
CA ASN A 79 -1.45 -11.08 -2.78
C ASN A 79 -2.45 -9.97 -3.12
N ASN A 80 -3.03 -9.32 -2.11
CA ASN A 80 -4.12 -8.39 -2.31
C ASN A 80 -3.74 -6.96 -1.87
N PRO A 81 -3.23 -6.12 -2.79
CA PRO A 81 -2.84 -4.75 -2.48
C PRO A 81 -4.05 -3.89 -2.06
N THR A 82 -5.26 -4.20 -2.54
CA THR A 82 -6.49 -3.53 -2.11
C THR A 82 -6.81 -3.84 -0.65
N LEU A 83 -6.61 -5.09 -0.22
CA LEU A 83 -6.76 -5.47 1.17
C LEU A 83 -5.74 -4.76 2.07
N ILE A 84 -4.46 -4.69 1.65
CA ILE A 84 -3.44 -3.92 2.36
C ILE A 84 -3.93 -2.46 2.52
N ALA A 85 -4.34 -1.81 1.43
CA ALA A 85 -4.83 -0.44 1.46
C ALA A 85 -6.01 -0.25 2.43
N ALA A 86 -6.97 -1.17 2.42
CA ALA A 86 -8.12 -1.10 3.32
C ALA A 86 -7.72 -1.26 4.79
N LEU A 87 -6.74 -2.12 5.09
CA LEU A 87 -6.22 -2.35 6.46
C LEU A 87 -5.32 -1.22 6.97
N MET A 88 -4.71 -0.44 6.07
CA MET A 88 -3.90 0.71 6.44
C MET A 88 -4.73 1.85 7.03
N ILE A 89 -5.98 1.97 6.59
CA ILE A 89 -6.86 3.03 7.04
C ILE A 89 -7.36 2.65 8.45
N PRO A 90 -7.01 3.42 9.50
CA PRO A 90 -7.59 3.17 10.81
C PRO A 90 -9.12 3.30 10.72
N ALA A 91 -9.86 2.47 11.46
CA ALA A 91 -11.33 2.52 11.53
C ALA A 91 -11.91 3.91 11.89
N LYS A 92 -11.05 4.84 12.32
CA LYS A 92 -11.33 6.27 12.40
C LYS A 92 -10.27 7.02 11.56
N VAL A 93 -10.65 7.43 10.35
CA VAL A 93 -9.86 8.38 9.56
C VAL A 93 -9.84 9.69 10.33
N LYS A 94 -8.66 10.09 10.83
CA LYS A 94 -8.47 11.47 11.30
C LYS A 94 -8.32 12.33 10.04
N PRO A 95 -9.08 13.44 9.91
CA PRO A 95 -9.00 14.27 8.71
C PRO A 95 -7.57 14.77 8.53
N MET A 96 -7.04 14.63 7.31
CA MET A 96 -5.85 15.38 6.88
C MET A 96 -6.24 16.86 6.94
N ALA A 97 -5.65 17.56 7.92
CA ALA A 97 -5.74 19.00 8.08
C ALA A 97 -4.66 19.68 7.25
#